data_AF-A0A1I5TGJ7-F1
#
_entry.id   AF-A0A1I5TGJ7-F1
#
_cell.length_a   1.000
_cell.length_b   1.000
_cell.length_c   1.000
_cell.angle_alpha   90.00
_cell.angle_beta   90.00
_cell.angle_gamma   90.00
#
_symmetry.space_group_name_H-M   'P 1'
#
loop_
_entity.id
_entity.type
_entity.pdbx_description
1 polymer ?
#
loop_
_entity_poly.entity_id
_entity_poly.type
_entity_poly.pdbx_seq_one_letter_code
_entity_poly.pdbx_strand_id
1 'polypeptide(L)'
;MDKTRVDDILIEMITPKIKEIEEKFSKGGSLTQDDINTLLLKAQYNHINHLDQKLNEVTADVASLKDEFNGLKGEFNGLKGEFNGLKGEFNTFKAEINERFARFEGDMNERFARLEGEFNTKFAELQTQFEQSQVKMQQTIITTMKWYIGGAGIVLVLLKALDIFVK
;
A
#
# COMPACT_ATOMS: atom_id res chain seq x y z
N MET A 1 -19.63 19.63 -43.43
CA MET A 1 -19.93 19.64 -44.89
C MET A 1 -19.57 21.01 -45.40
N ASP A 2 -18.56 21.11 -46.28
CA ASP A 2 -18.37 22.34 -47.06
C ASP A 2 -19.63 22.55 -47.90
N LYS A 3 -20.15 23.79 -47.93
CA LYS A 3 -21.23 24.17 -48.84
C LYS A 3 -20.92 23.61 -50.21
N THR A 4 -21.83 22.84 -50.79
CA THR A 4 -21.54 22.32 -52.13
C THR A 4 -21.55 23.50 -53.08
N ARG A 5 -20.61 23.54 -54.04
CA ARG A 5 -20.59 24.60 -55.09
C ARG A 5 -21.95 24.79 -55.75
N VAL A 6 -22.80 23.76 -55.75
CA VAL A 6 -24.15 23.77 -56.32
C VAL A 6 -25.09 24.69 -55.53
N ASP A 7 -25.00 24.73 -54.20
CA ASP A 7 -25.89 25.51 -53.33
C ASP A 7 -25.69 27.03 -53.53
N ASP A 8 -24.42 27.46 -53.56
CA ASP A 8 -24.07 28.86 -53.81
C ASP A 8 -24.43 29.28 -55.26
N ILE A 9 -24.29 28.38 -56.25
CA ILE A 9 -24.70 28.62 -57.64
C ILE A 9 -26.22 28.81 -57.76
N LEU A 10 -27.02 28.00 -57.05
CA LEU A 10 -28.49 28.13 -57.10
C LEU A 10 -28.96 29.47 -56.51
N ILE A 11 -28.29 29.96 -55.47
CA ILE A 11 -28.55 31.29 -54.91
C ILE A 11 -28.18 32.40 -55.90
N GLU A 12 -27.02 32.31 -56.54
CA GLU A 12 -26.61 33.27 -57.57
C GLU A 12 -27.61 33.31 -58.74
N MET A 13 -28.14 32.15 -59.16
CA MET A 13 -29.12 32.06 -60.25
C MET A 13 -30.45 32.74 -59.93
N ILE A 14 -30.93 32.70 -58.68
CA ILE A 14 -32.20 33.34 -58.29
C ILE A 14 -32.03 34.80 -57.86
N THR A 15 -30.80 35.25 -57.57
CA THR A 15 -30.51 36.61 -57.07
C THR A 15 -31.01 37.73 -58.00
N PRO A 16 -30.87 37.64 -59.34
CA PRO A 16 -31.45 38.65 -60.24
C PRO A 16 -32.96 38.77 -60.08
N LYS A 17 -33.66 37.63 -59.94
CA LYS A 17 -35.11 37.61 -59.78
C LYS A 17 -35.56 38.20 -58.45
N ILE A 18 -34.81 37.94 -57.37
CA ILE A 18 -35.05 38.56 -56.05
C ILE A 18 -34.95 40.09 -56.14
N LYS A 19 -33.95 40.64 -56.84
CA LYS A 19 -33.80 42.09 -57.03
C LYS A 19 -34.98 42.70 -57.81
N GLU A 20 -35.44 42.05 -58.88
CA GLU A 20 -36.65 42.48 -59.59
C GLU A 20 -37.87 42.52 -58.66
N ILE A 21 -38.03 41.51 -57.81
CA ILE A 21 -39.13 41.41 -56.84
C ILE A 21 -39.06 42.55 -55.82
N GLU A 22 -37.87 42.85 -55.28
CA GLU A 22 -37.63 43.94 -54.33
C GLU A 22 -37.96 45.32 -54.93
N GLU A 23 -37.53 45.57 -56.17
CA GLU A 23 -37.82 46.82 -56.88
C GLU A 23 -39.31 46.98 -57.18
N LYS A 24 -39.96 45.89 -57.62
CA LYS A 24 -41.40 45.85 -57.91
C LYS A 24 -42.22 46.12 -56.65
N PHE A 25 -41.84 45.50 -55.53
CA PHE A 25 -42.49 45.70 -54.24
C PHE A 25 -42.28 47.13 -53.71
N SER A 26 -41.06 47.66 -53.84
CA SER A 26 -40.72 49.04 -53.42
C SER A 26 -41.49 50.12 -54.17
N LYS A 27 -41.92 49.83 -55.40
CA LYS A 27 -42.80 50.70 -56.22
C LYS A 27 -44.29 50.54 -55.91
N GLY A 28 -44.66 49.72 -54.92
CA GLY A 28 -46.04 49.43 -54.54
C GLY A 28 -46.76 48.41 -55.45
N GLY A 29 -46.02 47.68 -56.29
CA GLY A 29 -46.58 46.65 -57.17
C GLY A 29 -46.99 45.37 -56.42
N SER A 30 -47.99 44.66 -56.93
CA SER A 30 -48.41 43.36 -56.38
C SER A 30 -47.44 42.24 -56.74
N LEU A 31 -47.20 41.33 -55.81
CA LEU A 31 -46.39 40.13 -56.05
C LEU A 31 -47.22 39.05 -56.76
N THR A 32 -46.61 38.40 -57.74
CA THR A 32 -47.20 37.22 -58.39
C THR A 32 -46.94 35.96 -57.55
N GLN A 33 -47.60 34.86 -57.89
CA GLN A 33 -47.33 33.56 -57.25
C GLN A 33 -45.86 33.13 -57.43
N ASP A 34 -45.27 33.38 -58.60
CA ASP A 34 -43.86 33.06 -58.88
C ASP A 34 -42.91 33.90 -58.04
N ASP A 35 -43.24 35.18 -57.82
CA ASP A 35 -42.47 36.06 -56.93
C ASP A 35 -42.48 35.51 -55.50
N ILE A 36 -43.66 35.10 -55.02
CA ILE A 36 -43.83 34.50 -53.68
C ILE A 36 -43.07 33.17 -53.58
N ASN A 37 -43.17 32.30 -54.58
CA ASN A 37 -42.47 31.02 -54.61
C ASN A 37 -40.94 31.23 -54.57
N THR A 38 -40.43 32.21 -55.31
CA THR A 38 -38.99 32.55 -55.32
C THR A 38 -38.52 33.02 -53.94
N LEU A 39 -39.30 33.86 -53.26
CA LEU A 39 -39.01 34.30 -51.90
C LEU A 39 -39.06 33.14 -50.88
N LEU A 40 -40.05 32.25 -50.99
CA LEU A 40 -40.15 31.05 -50.15
C LEU A 40 -38.95 30.12 -50.32
N LEU A 41 -38.52 29.88 -51.56
CA LEU A 41 -37.32 29.08 -51.85
C LEU A 41 -36.06 29.71 -51.23
N LYS A 42 -35.90 31.04 -51.34
CA LYS A 42 -34.78 31.76 -50.71
C LYS A 42 -34.81 31.63 -49.19
N ALA A 43 -35.98 31.78 -48.57
CA ALA A 43 -36.13 31.65 -47.12
C ALA A 43 -35.83 30.23 -46.63
N GLN A 44 -36.33 29.20 -47.33
CA GLN A 44 -36.05 27.80 -47.04
C GLN A 44 -34.56 27.47 -47.18
N TYR A 45 -33.92 27.94 -48.25
CA TYR A 45 -32.48 27.78 -48.43
C TYR A 45 -31.68 28.36 -47.26
N ASN A 46 -31.99 29.59 -46.85
CA ASN A 46 -31.30 30.23 -45.72
C ASN A 46 -31.47 29.42 -44.43
N HIS A 47 -32.67 28.90 -44.17
CA HIS A 47 -32.95 28.07 -42.99
C HIS A 47 -32.19 26.75 -43.03
N ILE A 48 -32.15 26.05 -44.17
CA ILE A 48 -31.40 24.81 -44.36
C ILE A 48 -29.89 25.06 -44.15
N ASN A 49 -29.35 26.11 -44.76
CA ASN A 49 -27.93 26.45 -44.59
C ASN A 49 -27.57 26.74 -43.12
N HIS A 50 -28.45 27.40 -42.37
CA HIS A 50 -28.25 27.60 -40.94
C HIS A 50 -28.33 26.29 -40.14
N LEU A 51 -29.24 25.38 -40.51
CA LEU A 51 -29.32 24.04 -39.89
C LEU A 51 -28.04 23.23 -40.14
N ASP A 52 -27.49 23.29 -41.35
CA ASP A 52 -26.23 22.61 -41.69
C ASP A 52 -25.05 23.15 -40.88
N GLN A 53 -25.01 24.47 -40.64
CA GLN A 53 -24.01 25.08 -39.75
C GLN A 53 -24.11 24.52 -38.33
N LYS A 54 -25.32 24.49 -37.76
CA LYS A 54 -25.55 23.89 -36.44
C LYS A 54 -25.21 22.40 -36.40
N LEU A 55 -25.48 21.67 -37.48
CA LEU A 55 -25.12 20.25 -37.57
C LEU A 55 -23.60 20.06 -37.58
N ASN A 56 -22.87 20.94 -38.28
CA ASN A 56 -21.40 20.92 -38.27
C ASN A 56 -20.86 21.25 -36.87
N GLU A 57 -21.44 22.23 -36.15
CA GLU A 57 -21.09 22.55 -34.76
C GLU A 57 -21.30 21.35 -33.85
N VAL A 58 -22.48 20.72 -33.89
CA VAL A 58 -22.77 19.51 -33.11
C VAL A 58 -21.82 18.37 -33.46
N THR A 59 -21.47 18.21 -34.74
CA THR A 59 -20.52 17.19 -35.17
C THR A 59 -19.13 17.42 -34.57
N ALA A 60 -18.69 18.69 -34.50
CA ALA A 60 -17.43 19.07 -33.87
C ALA A 60 -17.47 18.83 -32.35
N ASP A 61 -18.57 19.21 -31.68
CA ASP A 61 -18.75 18.97 -30.24
C ASP A 61 -18.70 17.48 -29.90
N VAL A 62 -19.39 16.64 -30.70
CA VAL A 62 -19.39 15.18 -30.51
C VAL A 62 -17.99 14.60 -30.74
N ALA A 63 -17.22 15.12 -31.70
CA ALA A 63 -15.84 14.72 -31.90
C ALA A 63 -14.97 15.08 -30.67
N SER A 64 -15.13 16.30 -30.13
CA SER A 64 -14.43 16.73 -28.91
C SER A 64 -14.76 15.85 -27.71
N LEU A 65 -16.05 15.56 -27.49
CA LEU A 65 -16.50 14.68 -26.40
C LEU A 65 -15.92 13.26 -26.53
N LYS A 66 -15.79 12.75 -27.75
CA LYS A 66 -15.16 11.44 -27.99
C LYS A 66 -13.69 11.46 -27.60
N ASP A 67 -12.97 12.53 -27.90
CA ASP A 67 -11.56 12.67 -27.55
C ASP A 67 -11.36 12.82 -26.04
N GLU A 68 -12.20 13.63 -25.37
CA GLU A 68 -12.24 13.73 -23.90
C GLU A 68 -12.52 12.36 -23.24
N PHE A 69 -13.48 11.61 -23.77
CA PHE A 69 -13.79 10.27 -23.26
C PHE A 69 -12.61 9.30 -23.42
N ASN A 70 -11.87 9.39 -24.53
CA ASN A 70 -10.65 8.60 -24.71
C ASN A 70 -9.56 9.01 -23.72
N GLY A 71 -9.44 10.31 -23.41
CA GLY A 71 -8.57 10.83 -22.36
C GLY A 71 -8.89 10.22 -20.99
N LEU A 72 -10.17 10.29 -20.58
CA LEU A 72 -10.65 9.70 -19.32
C LEU A 72 -10.39 8.19 -19.25
N LYS A 73 -10.57 7.47 -20.36
CA LYS A 73 -10.23 6.03 -20.43
C LYS A 73 -8.74 5.79 -20.22
N GLY A 74 -7.88 6.66 -20.73
CA GLY A 74 -6.43 6.64 -20.51
C GLY A 74 -6.09 6.84 -19.03
N GLU A 75 -6.62 7.89 -18.41
CA GLU A 75 -6.43 8.18 -16.98
C GLU A 75 -6.90 7.03 -16.09
N PHE A 76 -8.06 6.45 -16.37
CA PHE A 76 -8.58 5.30 -15.64
C PHE A 76 -7.66 4.08 -15.72
N ASN A 77 -7.07 3.82 -16.89
CA ASN A 77 -6.09 2.74 -17.04
C ASN A 77 -4.80 3.04 -16.25
N GLY A 78 -4.37 4.31 -16.21
CA GLY A 78 -3.25 4.76 -15.37
C GLY A 78 -3.50 4.47 -13.89
N LEU A 79 -4.64 4.91 -13.36
CA LEU A 79 -5.05 4.65 -11.98
C LEU A 79 -5.12 3.16 -11.65
N LYS A 80 -5.63 2.34 -12.58
CA LYS A 80 -5.64 0.87 -12.41
C LYS A 80 -4.22 0.30 -12.33
N GLY A 81 -3.28 0.85 -13.09
CA GLY A 81 -1.86 0.49 -13.02
C GLY A 81 -1.26 0.82 -11.66
N GLU A 82 -1.44 2.05 -11.18
CA GLU A 82 -0.96 2.51 -9.87
C GLU A 82 -1.53 1.66 -8.72
N PHE A 83 -2.83 1.36 -8.77
CA PHE A 83 -3.47 0.52 -7.76
C PHE A 83 -2.88 -0.90 -7.71
N ASN A 84 -2.56 -1.48 -8.87
CA ASN A 84 -1.89 -2.78 -8.92
C ASN A 84 -0.45 -2.69 -8.38
N GLY A 85 0.26 -1.59 -8.63
CA GLY A 85 1.57 -1.31 -8.05
C GLY A 85 1.52 -1.29 -6.52
N LEU A 86 0.61 -0.49 -5.95
CA LEU A 86 0.37 -0.40 -4.50
C LEU A 86 0.03 -1.76 -3.88
N LYS A 87 -0.80 -2.57 -4.55
CA LYS A 87 -1.11 -3.93 -4.10
C LYS A 87 0.13 -4.83 -4.06
N GLY A 88 1.03 -4.67 -5.04
CA GLY A 88 2.33 -5.35 -5.07
C GLY A 88 3.20 -4.96 -3.88
N GLU A 89 3.39 -3.65 -3.68
CA GLU A 89 4.17 -3.10 -2.55
C GLU A 89 3.62 -3.56 -1.20
N PHE A 90 2.31 -3.56 -1.02
CA PHE A 90 1.67 -4.04 0.21
C PHE A 90 1.94 -5.52 0.49
N ASN A 91 1.94 -6.36 -0.55
CA ASN A 91 2.27 -7.79 -0.39
C ASN A 91 3.74 -7.99 0.00
N THR A 92 4.66 -7.23 -0.59
CA THR A 92 6.08 -7.24 -0.22
C THR A 92 6.26 -6.82 1.22
N PHE A 93 5.66 -5.69 1.62
CA PHE A 93 5.69 -5.21 3.00
C PHE A 93 5.18 -6.24 4.00
N LYS A 94 4.06 -6.91 3.68
CA LYS A 94 3.51 -7.99 4.52
C LYS A 94 4.49 -9.16 4.65
N ALA A 95 5.16 -9.54 3.56
CA ALA A 95 6.17 -10.61 3.58
C ALA A 95 7.38 -10.23 4.46
N GLU A 96 7.89 -9.00 4.32
CA GLU A 96 8.99 -8.48 5.12
C GLU A 96 8.65 -8.46 6.62
N ILE A 97 7.44 -8.03 6.98
CA ILE A 97 6.96 -8.07 8.38
C ILE A 97 6.95 -9.51 8.91
N ASN A 98 6.38 -10.45 8.15
CA ASN A 98 6.32 -11.85 8.57
C ASN A 98 7.71 -12.44 8.77
N GLU A 99 8.65 -12.14 7.87
CA GLU A 99 10.03 -12.59 7.99
C GLU A 99 10.71 -11.99 9.23
N ARG A 100 10.52 -10.69 9.49
CA ARG A 100 11.05 -10.03 10.69
C ARG A 100 10.50 -10.64 11.97
N PHE A 101 9.21 -10.95 12.02
CA PHE A 101 8.60 -11.63 13.17
C PHE A 101 9.15 -13.04 13.36
N ALA A 102 9.27 -13.83 12.29
CA ALA A 102 9.83 -15.17 12.37
C ALA A 102 11.29 -15.15 12.87
N ARG A 103 12.11 -14.21 12.36
CA ARG A 103 13.49 -14.01 12.85
C ARG A 103 13.53 -13.61 14.32
N PHE A 104 12.63 -12.72 14.74
CA PHE A 104 12.53 -12.28 16.14
C PHE A 104 12.15 -13.42 17.07
N GLU A 105 11.15 -14.22 16.70
CA GLU A 105 10.74 -15.42 17.45
C GLU A 105 11.89 -16.43 17.54
N GLY A 106 12.61 -16.65 16.43
CA GLY A 106 13.80 -17.50 16.40
C GLY A 106 14.89 -17.03 17.36
N ASP A 107 15.31 -15.75 17.28
CA ASP A 107 16.33 -15.17 18.17
C ASP A 107 15.90 -15.23 19.65
N MET A 108 14.63 -14.95 19.94
CA MET A 108 14.12 -15.08 21.31
C MET A 108 14.20 -16.52 21.82
N ASN A 109 13.75 -17.49 21.02
CA ASN A 109 13.79 -18.90 21.40
C ASN A 109 15.23 -19.40 21.62
N GLU A 110 16.17 -19.01 20.74
CA GLU A 110 17.59 -19.33 20.92
C GLU A 110 18.17 -18.72 22.20
N ARG A 111 17.85 -17.45 22.49
CA ARG A 111 18.30 -16.78 23.72
C ARG A 111 17.74 -17.43 24.98
N PHE A 112 16.46 -17.81 24.97
CA PHE A 112 15.84 -18.51 26.09
C PHE A 112 16.46 -19.89 26.29
N ALA A 113 16.65 -20.67 25.23
CA ALA A 113 17.31 -21.98 25.32
C ALA A 113 18.75 -21.85 25.86
N ARG A 114 19.50 -20.83 25.41
CA ARG A 114 20.84 -20.56 25.93
C ARG A 114 20.80 -20.18 27.41
N LEU A 115 19.89 -19.31 27.81
CA LEU A 115 19.72 -18.89 29.21
C LEU A 115 19.35 -20.08 30.11
N GLU A 116 18.45 -20.94 29.66
CA GLU A 116 18.07 -22.16 30.38
C GLU A 116 19.27 -23.11 30.54
N GLY A 117 20.06 -23.31 29.48
CA GLY A 117 21.28 -24.10 29.52
C GLY A 117 22.33 -23.53 30.48
N GLU A 118 22.57 -22.21 30.44
CA GLU A 118 23.45 -21.50 31.36
C GLU A 118 22.97 -21.63 32.82
N PHE A 119 21.67 -21.52 33.05
CA PHE A 119 21.07 -21.67 34.39
C PHE A 119 21.24 -23.09 34.93
N ASN A 120 20.94 -24.11 34.12
CA ASN A 120 21.12 -25.51 34.49
C ASN A 120 22.57 -25.83 34.82
N THR A 121 23.51 -25.30 34.03
CA THR A 121 24.96 -25.45 34.27
C THR A 121 25.35 -24.83 35.61
N LYS A 122 24.96 -23.57 35.86
CA LYS A 122 25.23 -22.90 37.13
C LYS A 122 24.60 -23.61 38.33
N PHE A 123 23.41 -24.15 38.17
CA PHE A 123 22.74 -24.91 39.23
C PHE A 123 23.50 -26.20 39.56
N ALA A 124 23.95 -26.95 38.55
CA ALA A 124 24.77 -28.15 38.74
C ALA A 124 26.13 -27.82 39.41
N GLU A 125 26.77 -26.72 39.03
CA GLU A 125 27.99 -26.23 39.67
C GLU A 125 27.74 -25.88 41.15
N LEU A 126 26.65 -25.16 41.46
CA LEU A 126 26.27 -24.83 42.84
C LEU A 126 26.01 -26.07 43.68
N GLN A 127 25.29 -27.06 43.14
CA GLN A 127 25.05 -28.33 43.83
C GLN A 127 26.37 -29.04 44.13
N THR A 128 27.27 -29.12 43.15
CA THR A 128 28.60 -29.73 43.31
C THR A 128 29.41 -29.00 44.39
N GLN A 129 29.41 -27.67 44.39
CA GLN A 129 30.10 -26.89 45.41
C GLN A 129 29.53 -27.13 46.81
N PHE A 130 28.21 -27.26 46.94
CA PHE A 130 27.56 -27.55 48.21
C PHE A 130 27.93 -28.95 48.74
N GLU A 131 27.89 -29.97 47.88
CA GLU A 131 28.34 -31.33 48.21
C GLU A 131 29.81 -31.33 48.65
N GLN A 132 30.70 -30.65 47.91
CA GLN A 132 32.11 -30.52 48.29
C GLN A 132 32.29 -29.81 49.63
N SER A 133 31.50 -28.77 49.91
CA SER A 133 31.51 -28.05 51.18
C SER A 133 31.08 -28.96 52.34
N GLN A 134 30.00 -29.73 52.16
CA GLN A 134 29.57 -30.72 53.14
C GLN A 134 30.63 -31.79 53.40
N VAL A 135 31.26 -32.33 52.36
CA VAL A 135 32.34 -33.33 52.50
C VAL A 135 33.53 -32.76 53.26
N LYS A 136 33.98 -31.54 52.91
CA LYS A 136 35.07 -30.85 53.63
C LYS A 136 34.73 -30.63 55.10
N MET A 137 33.48 -30.27 55.40
CA MET A 137 32.99 -30.08 56.78
C MET A 137 33.03 -31.39 57.57
N GLN A 138 32.52 -32.48 56.99
CA GLN A 138 32.58 -33.82 57.60
C GLN A 138 34.01 -34.27 57.85
N GLN A 139 34.91 -34.10 56.87
CA GLN A 139 36.33 -34.43 57.02
C GLN A 139 36.98 -33.62 58.15
N THR A 140 36.65 -32.34 58.26
CA THR A 140 37.17 -31.47 59.33
C THR A 140 36.66 -31.92 60.70
N ILE A 141 35.38 -32.26 60.82
CA ILE A 141 34.78 -32.78 62.07
C ILE A 141 35.46 -34.09 62.48
N ILE A 142 35.58 -35.06 61.55
CA ILE A 142 36.21 -36.36 61.82
C ILE A 142 37.67 -36.19 62.22
N THR A 143 38.42 -35.35 61.52
CA THR A 143 39.84 -35.10 61.81
C THR A 143 40.01 -34.46 63.19
N THR A 144 39.16 -33.49 63.51
CA THR A 144 39.16 -32.82 64.82
C THR A 144 38.81 -33.81 65.95
N MET A 145 37.78 -34.64 65.77
CA MET A 145 37.41 -35.69 66.72
C MET A 145 38.55 -36.68 66.99
N LYS A 146 39.30 -37.10 65.97
CA LYS A 146 40.45 -37.99 66.13
C LYS A 146 41.50 -37.41 67.07
N TRP A 147 41.83 -36.13 66.93
CA TRP A 147 42.78 -35.45 67.82
C TRP A 147 42.27 -35.34 69.27
N TYR A 148 40.99 -35.01 69.46
CA TYR A 148 40.40 -34.97 70.81
C TYR A 148 40.40 -36.34 71.50
N ILE A 149 40.01 -37.40 70.81
CA ILE A 149 39.99 -38.76 71.36
C ILE A 149 41.42 -39.21 71.72
N GLY A 150 42.39 -38.96 70.83
CA GLY A 150 43.80 -39.27 71.10
C GLY A 150 44.35 -38.52 72.31
N GLY A 151 44.10 -37.21 72.40
CA GLY A 151 44.50 -36.39 73.54
C GLY A 151 43.87 -36.83 74.87
N ALA A 152 42.56 -37.09 74.88
CA ALA A 152 41.86 -37.61 76.06
C ALA A 152 42.42 -38.97 76.51
N GLY A 153 42.74 -39.86 75.58
CA GLY A 153 43.38 -41.15 75.89
C GLY A 153 44.74 -40.99 76.58
N ILE A 154 45.58 -40.07 76.09
CA ILE A 154 46.86 -39.75 76.72
C ILE A 154 46.66 -39.24 78.15
N VAL A 155 45.72 -38.30 78.35
CA VAL A 155 45.40 -37.76 79.68
C VAL A 155 44.94 -38.87 80.64
N LEU A 156 44.07 -39.78 80.18
CA LEU A 156 43.59 -40.89 80.98
C LEU A 156 44.73 -41.85 81.40
N VAL A 157 45.66 -42.14 80.48
CA VAL A 157 46.84 -42.96 80.79
C VAL A 157 47.72 -42.28 81.82
N LEU A 158 47.95 -40.97 81.69
CA LEU A 158 48.73 -40.17 82.65
C LEU A 158 48.07 -40.13 84.03
N LEU A 159 46.75 -39.89 84.10
CA LEU A 159 46.01 -39.93 85.37
C LEU A 159 46.11 -41.29 86.05
N LYS A 160 45.96 -42.38 85.28
CA LYS A 160 46.08 -43.74 85.82
C LYS A 160 47.51 -44.05 86.30
N ALA A 161 48.53 -43.57 85.60
CA ALA A 161 49.92 -43.72 86.00
C ALA A 161 50.22 -42.95 87.32
N LEU A 162 49.67 -41.74 87.46
CA LEU A 162 49.77 -40.97 88.70
C LEU A 162 49.09 -41.67 89.88
N ASP A 163 47.90 -42.23 89.67
CA ASP A 163 47.15 -42.95 90.71
C ASP A 163 47.88 -44.21 91.20
N ILE A 164 48.66 -44.86 90.33
CA ILE A 164 49.55 -45.98 90.71
C ILE A 164 50.75 -45.48 91.54
N PHE A 165 51.26 -44.29 91.27
CA PHE A 165 52.47 -43.75 91.91
C PHE A 165 52.19 -43.11 93.29
N VAL A 166 50.95 -42.70 93.56
CA VAL A 166 50.52 -42.05 94.81
C VAL A 166 50.00 -43.04 95.86
N LYS A 167 49.83 -44.33 95.50
CA LYS A 167 49.55 -45.44 96.44
C LYS A 167 50.83 -46.14 96.89
#